data_AF-A0A9D7J003-F1
#
_entry.id   AF-A0A9D7J003-F1
#
_cell.length_a   1.000
_cell.length_b   1.000
_cell.length_c   1.000
_cell.angle_alpha   90.00
_cell.angle_beta   90.00
_cell.angle_gamma   90.00
#
_symmetry.space_group_name_H-M   'P 1'
#
loop_
_entity.id
_entity.type
_entity.pdbx_description
1 polymer ?
#
loop_
_entity_poly.entity_id
_entity_poly.type
_entity_poly.pdbx_seq_one_letter_code
_entity_poly.pdbx_strand_id
1 'polypeptide(L)'
;MLEDSQVTARKREQEETEAIYDKLSKFLDQYCIKYGITSVFDARRLQETNLVVFAAEKANITDDFIKEYNKANTGTPAGKP
;
A
#
# COMPACT_ATOMS: atom_id res chain seq x y z
N MET A 1 -16.78 13.33 24.14
CA MET A 1 -17.82 12.75 23.25
C MET A 1 -17.44 12.79 21.77
N LEU A 2 -16.73 13.82 21.27
CA LEU A 2 -16.20 13.86 19.89
C LEU A 2 -15.06 12.86 19.63
N GLU A 3 -14.21 12.58 20.63
CA GLU A 3 -13.13 11.60 20.51
C GLU A 3 -13.63 10.17 20.38
N ASP A 4 -14.65 9.76 21.15
CA ASP A 4 -15.28 8.44 21.04
C ASP A 4 -15.91 8.20 19.66
N SER A 5 -16.59 9.22 19.11
CA SER A 5 -17.16 9.15 17.77
C SER A 5 -16.07 9.03 16.69
N GLN A 6 -14.95 9.72 16.84
CA GLN A 6 -13.81 9.60 15.92
C GLN A 6 -13.07 8.27 16.05
N VAL A 7 -12.96 7.71 17.25
CA VAL A 7 -12.38 6.37 17.48
C VAL A 7 -13.27 5.29 16.87
N THR A 8 -14.60 5.40 17.06
CA THR A 8 -15.57 4.47 16.49
C THR A 8 -15.61 4.53 14.96
N ALA A 9 -15.54 5.73 14.38
CA ALA A 9 -15.50 5.92 12.93
C ALA A 9 -14.24 5.32 12.30
N ARG A 10 -13.06 5.59 12.88
CA ARG A 10 -11.79 4.98 12.44
C ARG A 10 -11.80 3.47 12.54
N LYS A 11 -12.40 2.92 13.61
CA LYS A 11 -12.47 1.47 13.80
C LYS A 11 -13.36 0.79 12.75
N ARG A 12 -14.50 1.40 12.40
CA ARG A 12 -15.35 0.91 11.30
C ARG A 12 -14.67 1.03 9.94
N GLU A 13 -14.02 2.16 9.66
CA GLU A 13 -13.25 2.33 8.44
C GLU A 13 -12.16 1.26 8.32
N GLN A 14 -11.48 0.94 9.43
CA GLN A 14 -10.49 -0.13 9.49
C GLN A 14 -11.11 -1.51 9.24
N GLU A 15 -12.22 -1.84 9.92
CA GLU A 15 -12.98 -3.10 9.71
C GLU A 15 -13.48 -3.26 8.26
N GLU A 16 -13.90 -2.16 7.63
CA GLU A 16 -14.36 -2.15 6.24
C GLU A 16 -13.20 -2.25 5.22
N THR A 17 -12.02 -1.73 5.57
CA THR A 17 -10.84 -1.71 4.68
C THR A 17 -9.90 -2.89 4.89
N GLU A 18 -10.03 -3.66 5.98
CA GLU A 18 -9.23 -4.84 6.29
C GLU A 18 -9.18 -5.84 5.11
N ALA A 19 -10.33 -6.14 4.50
CA ALA A 19 -10.41 -7.04 3.36
C ALA A 19 -9.66 -6.50 2.11
N ILE A 20 -9.55 -5.17 1.99
CA ILE A 20 -8.79 -4.52 0.91
C ILE A 20 -7.30 -4.59 1.22
N TYR A 21 -6.89 -4.32 2.46
CA TYR A 21 -5.49 -4.44 2.90
C TYR A 21 -4.96 -5.86 2.75
N ASP A 22 -5.74 -6.89 3.07
CA ASP A 22 -5.35 -8.29 2.89
C ASP A 22 -5.13 -8.64 1.40
N LYS A 23 -6.04 -8.19 0.52
CA LYS A 23 -5.89 -8.36 -0.94
C LYS A 23 -4.65 -7.66 -1.47
N LEU A 24 -4.42 -6.41 -1.06
CA LEU A 24 -3.25 -5.63 -1.46
C LEU A 24 -1.96 -6.29 -0.98
N SER A 25 -1.93 -6.77 0.28
CA SER A 25 -0.74 -7.42 0.85
C SER A 25 -0.41 -8.71 0.12
N LYS A 26 -1.40 -9.57 -0.14
CA LYS A 26 -1.22 -10.80 -0.92
C LYS A 26 -0.73 -10.52 -2.33
N PHE A 27 -1.26 -9.49 -2.99
CA PHE A 27 -0.81 -9.13 -4.33
C PHE A 27 0.61 -8.55 -4.32
N LEU A 28 0.96 -7.76 -3.29
CA LEU A 28 2.31 -7.25 -3.09
C LEU A 28 3.33 -8.37 -2.90
N ASP A 29 2.99 -9.40 -2.12
CA ASP A 29 3.86 -10.57 -1.97
C ASP A 29 4.11 -11.27 -3.31
N GLN A 30 3.06 -11.47 -4.11
CA GLN A 30 3.17 -12.06 -5.45
C GLN A 30 3.99 -11.21 -6.40
N TYR A 31 3.78 -9.88 -6.39
CA TYR A 31 4.56 -8.92 -7.16
C TYR A 31 6.04 -9.01 -6.76
N CYS A 32 6.34 -9.00 -5.47
CA CYS A 32 7.71 -9.12 -4.96
C CYS A 32 8.38 -10.42 -5.40
N ILE A 33 7.70 -11.55 -5.30
CA ILE A 33 8.20 -12.85 -5.78
C ILE A 33 8.50 -12.79 -7.29
N LYS A 34 7.56 -12.25 -8.08
CA LYS A 34 7.68 -12.18 -9.53
C LYS A 34 8.89 -11.38 -10.00
N TYR A 35 9.21 -10.26 -9.34
CA TYR A 35 10.31 -9.37 -9.71
C TYR A 35 11.58 -9.58 -8.88
N GLY A 36 11.62 -10.59 -8.00
CA GLY A 36 12.79 -10.87 -7.16
C GLY A 36 13.08 -9.78 -6.13
N ILE A 37 12.04 -9.12 -5.61
CA ILE A 37 12.14 -8.08 -4.59
C ILE A 37 12.10 -8.75 -3.21
N THR A 38 13.19 -8.61 -2.45
CA THR A 38 13.31 -9.22 -1.12
C THR A 38 12.66 -8.37 -0.02
N SER A 39 12.60 -7.05 -0.20
CA SER A 39 12.09 -6.13 0.81
C SER A 39 11.51 -4.88 0.19
N VAL A 40 10.40 -4.42 0.75
CA VAL A 40 9.73 -3.17 0.38
C VAL A 40 9.65 -2.30 1.63
N PHE A 41 10.00 -1.04 1.48
CA PHE A 41 9.95 -0.05 2.56
C PHE A 41 9.09 1.13 2.13
N ASP A 42 8.40 1.77 3.09
CA ASP A 42 7.75 3.05 2.83
C ASP A 42 8.83 4.13 2.65
N ALA A 43 8.88 4.72 1.45
CA ALA A 43 9.89 5.69 1.09
C ALA A 43 9.85 6.97 1.95
N ARG A 44 8.66 7.39 2.41
CA ARG A 44 8.51 8.59 3.25
C ARG A 44 9.11 8.35 4.63
N ARG A 45 8.80 7.21 5.24
CA ARG A 45 9.41 6.79 6.51
C ARG A 45 10.93 6.69 6.41
N LEU A 46 11.45 6.16 5.31
CA LEU A 46 12.89 6.08 5.10
C LEU A 46 13.54 7.47 4.95
N GLN A 47 12.88 8.42 4.28
CA GLN A 47 13.37 9.79 4.16
C GLN A 47 13.41 10.50 5.53
N GLU A 48 12.38 10.32 6.38
CA GLU A 48 12.34 10.89 7.74
C GLU A 48 13.53 10.43 8.62
N THR A 49 14.01 9.21 8.40
CA THR A 49 15.16 8.67 9.15
C THR A 49 16.52 9.14 8.65
N ASN A 50 16.60 9.85 7.51
CA ASN A 50 17.84 10.19 6.81
C ASN A 50 18.74 8.97 6.49
N LEU A 51 18.18 7.75 6.44
CA LEU A 51 18.93 6.53 6.14
C LEU A 51 19.21 6.33 4.65
N VAL A 52 18.48 7.02 3.77
CA VAL A 52 18.60 6.86 2.31
C VAL A 52 19.48 7.95 1.73
N VAL A 53 20.68 7.56 1.29
CA VAL A 53 21.63 8.46 0.62
C VAL A 53 21.33 8.57 -0.89
N PHE A 54 20.84 7.49 -1.48
CA PHE A 54 20.48 7.42 -2.90
C PHE A 54 19.49 6.29 -3.15
N ALA A 55 18.48 6.54 -3.98
CA ALA A 55 17.58 5.52 -4.52
C ALA A 55 17.54 5.69 -6.04
N ALA A 56 17.79 4.60 -6.77
CA ALA A 56 17.60 4.60 -8.21
C ALA A 56 16.12 4.83 -8.55
N GLU A 57 15.81 5.45 -9.69
CA GLU A 57 14.42 5.72 -10.11
C GLU A 57 13.56 4.44 -10.10
N LYS A 58 14.12 3.33 -10.59
CA LYS A 58 13.51 2.00 -10.59
C LYS A 58 13.28 1.36 -9.21
N ALA A 59 13.77 1.98 -8.13
CA ALA A 59 13.56 1.47 -6.77
C ALA A 59 12.17 1.83 -6.23
N ASN A 60 11.52 2.85 -6.79
CA ASN A 60 10.14 3.15 -6.46
C ASN A 60 9.20 2.30 -7.32
N ILE A 61 8.60 1.28 -6.71
CA ILE A 61 7.71 0.33 -7.40
C ILE A 61 6.24 0.77 -7.44
N THR A 62 5.89 1.89 -6.81
CA THR A 62 4.48 2.25 -6.52
C THR A 62 3.61 2.30 -7.77
N ASP A 63 4.04 3.03 -8.80
CA ASP A 63 3.22 3.21 -10.00
C ASP A 63 3.09 1.92 -10.81
N ASP A 64 4.16 1.15 -10.90
CA ASP A 64 4.17 -0.12 -11.63
C ASP A 64 3.35 -1.19 -10.92
N PHE A 65 3.45 -1.24 -9.58
CA PHE A 65 2.59 -2.05 -8.74
C PHE A 65 1.12 -1.70 -8.92
N ILE A 66 0.75 -0.41 -8.87
CA ILE A 66 -0.65 0.05 -9.05
C ILE A 66 -1.18 -0.35 -10.41
N LYS A 67 -0.40 -0.15 -11.48
CA LYS A 67 -0.80 -0.55 -12.83
C LYS A 67 -1.06 -2.05 -12.92
N GLU A 68 -0.19 -2.87 -12.34
CA GLU A 68 -0.32 -4.32 -12.39
C GLU A 68 -1.48 -4.82 -11.52
N TYR A 69 -1.63 -4.26 -10.32
CA TYR A 69 -2.76 -4.54 -9.44
C TYR A 69 -4.09 -4.20 -10.11
N ASN A 70 -4.22 -2.99 -10.67
CA ASN A 70 -5.44 -2.57 -11.34
C ASN A 70 -5.75 -3.41 -12.58
N LYS A 71 -4.72 -3.81 -13.34
CA LYS A 71 -4.86 -4.72 -14.48
C LYS A 71 -5.31 -6.12 -14.06
N ALA A 72 -4.90 -6.60 -12.90
CA ALA A 72 -5.35 -7.89 -12.37
C ALA A 72 -6.75 -7.82 -11.74
N ASN A 73 -7.22 -6.62 -11.39
CA ASN A 73 -8.47 -6.39 -10.64
C ASN A 73 -9.44 -5.45 -11.39
N THR A 74 -9.62 -5.63 -12.70
CA THR A 74 -10.41 -4.73 -13.60
C THR A 74 -11.92 -4.62 -13.30
N GLY A 75 -12.39 -5.01 -12.11
CA GLY A 75 -13.78 -4.88 -11.66
C GLY A 75 -13.94 -4.23 -10.27
N THR A 76 -12.87 -3.81 -9.62
CA THR A 76 -12.93 -3.15 -8.30
C THR A 76 -12.28 -1.77 -8.39
N PRO A 77 -13.04 -0.67 -8.33
CA PRO A 77 -12.44 0.66 -8.30
C PRO A 77 -11.64 0.80 -6.99
N ALA A 78 -10.31 0.89 -7.09
CA ALA A 78 -9.46 1.29 -5.98
C ALA A 78 -9.64 2.81 -5.78
N GLY A 79 -10.63 3.18 -4.98
CA GLY A 79 -10.90 4.57 -4.59
C GLY A 79 -11.72 5.35 -5.62
N LYS A 80 -12.91 5.80 -5.20
CA LYS A 80 -13.49 7.03 -5.75
C LYS A 80 -12.78 8.24 -5.09
N PRO A 81 -12.70 9.39 -5.78
CA PRO A 81 -12.00 10.57 -5.28
C PRO A 81 -12.59 11.12 -3.98
#